data_AF-A0A2P5AV82-F1
#
_entry.id   AF-A0A2P5AV82-F1
#
_cell.length_a   1.000
_cell.length_b   1.000
_cell.length_c   1.000
_cell.angle_alpha   90.00
_cell.angle_beta   90.00
_cell.angle_gamma   90.00
#
_symmetry.space_group_name_H-M   'P 1'
#
loop_
_entity.id
_entity.type
_entity.pdbx_description
1 polymer ?
#
loop_
_entity_poly.entity_id
_entity_poly.type
_entity_poly.pdbx_seq_one_letter_code
_entity_poly.pdbx_strand_id
1 'polypeptide(L)'
;MNIQAKFKTDHCHSEYFLAAKSYRMSDFLHHFEKIKVKDQAIANYLEEIGIEKWSCANFSAIRYNIMTSNNVESFNNTTRDARKYPITTLAEFLRYTLQTWFFKRRTLAIESNKPLPTKIEKKLEDRIEAAKTLIVQPLSHYEFYVMDGDRDGQVNLQTKTCSCKRFDLTGLPYTHALAATLSRRINPYSLCSWYYTVDVWLCSYAETIYPVGNEEELDVPDDISRRMVESPPYKPKASRSKTKRTKSKEEKIIMQRHCSCCSGKGHNRVTYTYMILTTLNK
;
A
#
# COMPACT_ATOMS: atom_id res chain seq x y z
N MET A 1 -5.77 -2.01 -7.39
CA MET A 1 -6.64 -2.24 -8.57
C MET A 1 -7.72 -1.18 -8.56
N ASN A 2 -7.99 -0.51 -9.68
CA ASN A 2 -8.88 0.65 -9.68
C ASN A 2 -10.10 0.42 -10.60
N ILE A 3 -11.04 -0.42 -10.13
CA ILE A 3 -12.32 -0.69 -10.81
C ILE A 3 -13.08 0.63 -11.02
N GLN A 4 -13.11 1.50 -9.99
CA GLN A 4 -13.76 2.81 -10.05
C GLN A 4 -13.18 3.70 -11.17
N ALA A 5 -11.86 3.73 -11.36
CA ALA A 5 -11.27 4.53 -12.43
C ALA A 5 -11.63 4.02 -13.83
N LYS A 6 -11.72 2.69 -14.02
CA LYS A 6 -12.02 2.07 -15.32
C LYS A 6 -13.51 2.10 -15.66
N PHE A 7 -14.38 1.71 -14.73
CA PHE A 7 -15.82 1.55 -14.96
C PHE A 7 -16.66 2.71 -14.44
N LYS A 8 -16.05 3.70 -13.77
CA LYS A 8 -16.74 4.87 -13.17
C LYS A 8 -17.87 4.48 -12.22
N THR A 9 -17.73 3.32 -11.55
CA THR A 9 -18.73 2.76 -10.63
C THR A 9 -18.06 2.03 -9.48
N ASP A 10 -18.78 1.89 -8.37
CA ASP A 10 -18.33 1.25 -7.13
C ASP A 10 -19.29 0.16 -6.63
N HIS A 11 -20.35 -0.18 -7.37
CA HIS A 11 -21.38 -1.11 -6.90
C HIS A 11 -20.86 -2.55 -6.65
N CYS A 12 -19.76 -2.95 -7.29
CA CYS A 12 -19.06 -4.21 -7.04
C CYS A 12 -17.89 -4.09 -6.04
N HIS A 13 -17.60 -2.89 -5.52
CA HIS A 13 -16.41 -2.63 -4.69
C HIS A 13 -16.38 -3.47 -3.42
N SER A 14 -17.51 -3.56 -2.70
CA SER A 14 -17.61 -4.37 -1.48
C SER A 14 -17.32 -5.84 -1.75
N GLU A 15 -18.00 -6.44 -2.73
CA GLU A 15 -17.82 -7.86 -3.09
C GLU A 15 -16.41 -8.14 -3.61
N TYR A 16 -15.83 -7.23 -4.39
CA TYR A 16 -14.44 -7.32 -4.82
C TYR A 16 -13.49 -7.38 -3.62
N PHE A 17 -13.64 -6.52 -2.61
CA PHE A 17 -12.78 -6.54 -1.44
C PHE A 17 -12.95 -7.80 -0.60
N LEU A 18 -14.17 -8.32 -0.50
CA LEU A 18 -14.45 -9.57 0.19
C LEU A 18 -13.83 -10.77 -0.55
N ALA A 19 -13.99 -10.85 -1.87
CA ALA A 19 -13.33 -11.86 -2.71
C ALA A 19 -11.80 -11.76 -2.60
N ALA A 20 -11.24 -10.57 -2.77
CA ALA A 20 -9.80 -10.33 -2.75
C ALA A 20 -9.15 -10.75 -1.41
N LYS A 21 -9.82 -10.47 -0.28
CA LYS A 21 -9.31 -10.76 1.08
C LYS A 21 -9.69 -12.16 1.58
N SER A 22 -10.47 -12.93 0.82
CA SER A 22 -10.86 -14.27 1.21
C SER A 22 -9.66 -15.21 1.24
N TYR A 23 -9.54 -15.98 2.32
CA TYR A 23 -8.46 -16.96 2.49
C TYR A 23 -8.85 -18.32 1.92
N ARG A 24 -10.13 -18.71 2.05
CA ARG A 24 -10.65 -19.97 1.53
C ARG A 24 -11.16 -19.77 0.10
N MET A 25 -10.98 -20.82 -0.72
CA MET A 25 -11.48 -20.81 -2.09
C MET A 25 -13.02 -20.70 -2.14
N SER A 26 -13.72 -21.34 -1.21
CA SER A 26 -15.19 -21.27 -1.12
C SER A 26 -15.70 -19.85 -0.93
N ASP A 27 -15.07 -19.06 -0.05
CA ASP A 27 -15.43 -17.66 0.18
C ASP A 27 -15.14 -16.79 -1.04
N PHE A 28 -13.97 -17.02 -1.66
CA PHE A 28 -13.60 -16.34 -2.88
C PHE A 28 -14.64 -16.58 -3.98
N LEU A 29 -14.98 -17.85 -4.25
CA LEU A 29 -15.95 -18.22 -5.28
C LEU A 29 -17.33 -17.60 -5.00
N HIS A 30 -17.80 -17.65 -3.75
CA HIS A 30 -19.07 -17.04 -3.35
C HIS A 30 -19.13 -15.54 -3.65
N HIS A 31 -18.10 -14.79 -3.26
CA HIS A 31 -18.06 -13.35 -3.52
C HIS A 31 -17.81 -13.03 -5.00
N PHE A 32 -17.03 -13.86 -5.69
CA PHE A 32 -16.75 -13.66 -7.11
C PHE A 32 -17.98 -13.93 -7.98
N GLU A 33 -18.80 -14.93 -7.63
CA GLU A 33 -20.07 -15.20 -8.30
C GLU A 33 -21.04 -14.02 -8.16
N LYS A 34 -21.10 -13.39 -6.98
CA LYS A 34 -21.89 -12.16 -6.80
C LYS A 34 -21.42 -11.02 -7.69
N ILE A 35 -20.12 -10.92 -8.00
CA ILE A 35 -19.60 -9.93 -8.94
C ILE A 35 -20.06 -10.28 -10.36
N LYS A 36 -19.98 -11.55 -10.77
CA LYS A 36 -20.47 -12.02 -12.09
C LYS A 36 -21.94 -11.68 -12.32
N VAL A 37 -22.78 -11.98 -11.33
CA VAL A 37 -24.22 -11.68 -11.38
C VAL A 37 -24.50 -10.18 -11.41
N LYS A 38 -23.73 -9.36 -10.69
CA LYS A 38 -23.92 -7.90 -10.65
C LYS A 38 -23.45 -7.21 -11.94
N ASP A 39 -22.25 -7.56 -12.40
CA ASP A 39 -21.62 -6.94 -13.55
C ASP A 39 -20.58 -7.89 -14.17
N GLN A 40 -20.99 -8.56 -15.24
CA GLN A 40 -20.15 -9.49 -15.97
C GLN A 40 -18.93 -8.80 -16.62
N ALA A 41 -19.02 -7.52 -16.98
CA ALA A 41 -17.90 -6.80 -17.59
C ALA A 41 -16.80 -6.52 -16.56
N ILE A 42 -17.18 -6.20 -15.31
CA ILE A 42 -16.23 -6.11 -14.20
C ILE A 42 -15.61 -7.48 -13.91
N ALA A 43 -16.41 -8.55 -13.88
CA ALA A 43 -15.90 -9.90 -13.64
C ALA A 43 -14.87 -10.32 -14.69
N ASN A 44 -15.18 -10.17 -15.99
CA ASN A 44 -14.26 -10.49 -17.09
C ASN A 44 -12.95 -9.71 -16.97
N TYR A 45 -13.02 -8.42 -16.63
CA TYR A 45 -11.83 -7.61 -16.41
C TYR A 45 -10.97 -8.12 -15.23
N LEU A 46 -11.59 -8.59 -14.15
CA LEU A 46 -10.87 -9.16 -13.02
C LEU A 46 -10.19 -10.48 -13.37
N GLU A 47 -10.79 -11.29 -14.24
CA GLU A 47 -10.20 -12.51 -14.78
C GLU A 47 -9.02 -12.20 -15.71
N GLU A 48 -9.17 -11.22 -16.62
CA GLU A 48 -8.10 -10.77 -17.54
C GLU A 48 -6.83 -10.30 -16.84
N ILE A 49 -6.96 -9.69 -15.65
CA ILE A 49 -5.80 -9.28 -14.86
C ILE A 49 -4.99 -10.49 -14.39
N GLY A 50 -5.65 -11.63 -14.15
CA GLY A 50 -5.13 -12.79 -13.44
C GLY A 50 -5.56 -12.77 -11.97
N ILE A 51 -6.43 -13.70 -11.60
CA ILE A 51 -7.05 -13.80 -10.26
C ILE A 51 -5.99 -13.92 -9.16
N GLU A 52 -4.93 -14.68 -9.42
CA GLU A 52 -3.79 -14.87 -8.52
C GLU A 52 -3.12 -13.56 -8.12
N LYS A 53 -3.16 -12.52 -8.97
CA LYS A 53 -2.50 -11.24 -8.69
C LYS A 53 -3.22 -10.43 -7.62
N TRP A 54 -4.52 -10.65 -7.43
CA TRP A 54 -5.34 -9.82 -6.56
C TRP A 54 -6.15 -10.57 -5.50
N SER A 55 -6.32 -11.88 -5.63
CA SER A 55 -7.02 -12.73 -4.66
C SER A 55 -6.03 -13.44 -3.73
N CYS A 56 -6.26 -13.35 -2.41
CA CYS A 56 -5.51 -14.11 -1.42
C CYS A 56 -5.67 -15.63 -1.61
N ALA A 57 -6.90 -16.11 -1.84
CA ALA A 57 -7.21 -17.54 -1.95
C ALA A 57 -6.55 -18.22 -3.16
N ASN A 58 -6.24 -17.46 -4.21
CA ASN A 58 -5.64 -17.97 -5.45
C ASN A 58 -4.13 -17.69 -5.55
N PHE A 59 -3.55 -16.99 -4.58
CA PHE A 59 -2.13 -16.68 -4.60
C PHE A 59 -1.33 -17.89 -4.08
N SER A 60 -0.32 -18.31 -4.84
CA SER A 60 0.43 -19.54 -4.56
C SER A 60 1.54 -19.39 -3.51
N ALA A 61 1.91 -18.15 -3.15
CA ALA A 61 2.98 -17.86 -2.20
C ALA A 61 2.47 -17.21 -0.91
N ILE A 62 3.38 -16.92 0.02
CA ILE A 62 3.06 -16.24 1.28
C ILE A 62 2.99 -14.74 1.02
N ARG A 63 1.83 -14.13 1.27
CA ARG A 63 1.61 -12.69 1.03
C ARG A 63 1.74 -11.83 2.30
N TYR A 64 1.93 -12.46 3.46
CA TYR A 64 2.05 -11.78 4.76
C TYR A 64 0.90 -10.83 5.08
N ASN A 65 -0.29 -11.08 4.50
CA ASN A 65 -1.46 -10.21 4.54
C ASN A 65 -1.23 -8.79 3.97
N ILE A 66 -0.23 -8.62 3.09
CA ILE A 66 0.05 -7.35 2.41
C ILE A 66 -0.74 -7.31 1.11
N MET A 67 -1.92 -6.70 1.18
CA MET A 67 -2.85 -6.53 0.05
C MET A 67 -3.01 -5.08 -0.39
N THR A 68 -2.22 -4.16 0.16
CA THR A 68 -2.39 -2.73 -0.05
C THR A 68 -1.14 -2.09 -0.65
N SER A 69 -1.35 -1.02 -1.41
CA SER A 69 -0.31 -0.12 -1.91
C SER A 69 0.14 0.91 -0.85
N ASN A 70 -0.23 0.74 0.42
CA ASN A 70 0.00 1.73 1.48
C ASN A 70 1.48 2.15 1.59
N ASN A 71 2.41 1.21 1.43
CA ASN A 71 3.84 1.52 1.47
C ASN A 71 4.24 2.48 0.34
N VAL A 72 3.74 2.20 -0.87
CA VAL A 72 4.00 3.02 -2.07
C VAL A 72 3.31 4.38 -1.96
N GLU A 73 2.06 4.41 -1.46
CA GLU A 73 1.29 5.64 -1.26
C GLU A 73 1.92 6.53 -0.18
N SER A 74 2.35 5.94 0.94
CA SER A 74 3.04 6.64 2.01
C SER A 74 4.35 7.25 1.52
N PHE A 75 5.18 6.47 0.83
CA PHE A 75 6.42 6.97 0.25
C PHE A 75 6.19 8.07 -0.79
N ASN A 76 5.19 7.90 -1.66
CA ASN A 76 4.80 8.92 -2.64
C ASN A 76 4.32 10.21 -1.99
N ASN A 77 3.62 10.11 -0.86
CA ASN A 77 3.19 11.27 -0.10
C ASN A 77 4.40 11.98 0.55
N THR A 78 5.30 11.22 1.19
CA THR A 78 6.53 11.76 1.80
C THR A 78 7.39 12.50 0.78
N THR A 79 7.52 11.98 -0.44
CA THR A 79 8.37 12.57 -1.49
C THR A 79 7.65 13.61 -2.37
N ARG A 80 6.37 13.87 -2.14
CA ARG A 80 5.53 14.71 -3.01
C ARG A 80 6.09 16.11 -3.21
N ASP A 81 6.51 16.76 -2.14
CA ASP A 81 7.00 18.14 -2.20
C ASP A 81 8.47 18.20 -2.61
N ALA A 82 9.29 17.25 -2.16
CA ALA A 82 10.69 17.12 -2.57
C ALA A 82 10.86 17.00 -4.10
N ARG A 83 9.93 16.32 -4.79
CA ARG A 83 9.92 16.18 -6.27
C ARG A 83 9.71 17.50 -7.03
N LYS A 84 9.44 18.61 -6.36
CA LYS A 84 9.33 19.94 -6.97
C LYS A 84 10.66 20.69 -7.02
N TYR A 85 11.69 20.20 -6.33
CA TYR A 85 13.01 20.81 -6.22
C TYR A 85 14.00 20.19 -7.22
N PRO A 86 15.20 20.80 -7.40
CA PRO A 86 16.26 20.22 -8.22
C PRO A 86 16.61 18.78 -7.80
N ILE A 87 17.16 18.00 -8.74
CA ILE A 87 17.49 16.58 -8.52
C ILE A 87 18.44 16.37 -7.34
N THR A 88 19.39 17.28 -7.14
CA THR A 88 20.33 17.28 -6.01
C THR A 88 19.60 17.42 -4.67
N THR A 89 18.65 18.36 -4.59
CA THR A 89 17.80 18.54 -3.39
C THR A 89 16.90 17.33 -3.14
N LEU A 90 16.35 16.73 -4.19
CA LEU A 90 15.54 15.50 -4.07
C LEU A 90 16.40 14.33 -3.56
N ALA A 91 17.60 14.15 -4.11
CA ALA A 91 18.53 13.12 -3.68
C ALA A 91 18.91 13.28 -2.20
N GLU A 92 19.24 14.51 -1.78
CA GLU A 92 19.58 14.80 -0.38
C GLU A 92 18.39 14.57 0.55
N PHE A 93 17.17 14.97 0.15
CA PHE A 93 15.96 14.69 0.92
C PHE A 93 15.72 13.17 1.09
N LEU A 94 15.89 12.38 0.02
CA LEU A 94 15.74 10.93 0.06
C LEU A 94 16.80 10.29 0.97
N ARG A 95 18.07 10.69 0.83
CA ARG A 95 19.16 10.25 1.68
C ARG A 95 18.88 10.53 3.15
N TYR A 96 18.53 11.78 3.51
CA TYR A 96 18.17 12.18 4.88
C TYR A 96 16.98 11.38 5.43
N THR A 97 15.93 11.19 4.62
CA THR A 97 14.73 10.45 5.01
C THR A 97 15.07 9.00 5.30
N LEU A 98 15.79 8.34 4.40
CA LEU A 98 16.18 6.94 4.56
C LEU A 98 17.14 6.77 5.74
N GLN A 99 18.15 7.64 5.90
CA GLN A 99 19.03 7.62 7.07
C GLN A 99 18.22 7.68 8.37
N THR A 100 17.29 8.65 8.47
CA THR A 100 16.46 8.82 9.66
C THR A 100 15.58 7.60 9.92
N TRP A 101 15.01 7.02 8.87
CA TRP A 101 14.16 5.82 9.00
C TRP A 101 14.97 4.59 9.40
N PHE A 102 16.12 4.36 8.76
CA PHE A 102 16.99 3.22 9.06
C PHE A 102 17.49 3.30 10.50
N PHE A 103 17.98 4.48 10.93
CA PHE A 103 18.39 4.71 12.31
C PHE A 103 17.25 4.40 13.29
N LYS A 104 16.08 5.02 13.12
CA LYS A 104 14.92 4.79 14.00
C LYS A 104 14.49 3.33 14.04
N ARG A 105 14.42 2.67 12.88
CA ARG A 105 13.98 1.26 12.78
C ARG A 105 15.00 0.32 13.42
N ARG A 106 16.29 0.59 13.29
CA ARG A 106 17.37 -0.16 13.95
C ARG A 106 17.33 0.03 15.46
N THR A 107 17.23 1.27 15.95
CA THR A 107 17.14 1.56 17.39
C THR A 107 15.97 0.81 18.02
N LEU A 108 14.78 0.86 17.41
CA LEU A 108 13.61 0.13 17.91
C LEU A 108 13.80 -1.40 17.92
N ALA A 109 14.57 -1.95 16.98
CA ALA A 109 14.88 -3.38 16.95
C ALA A 109 15.87 -3.76 18.06
N ILE A 110 16.93 -2.95 18.25
CA ILE A 110 17.93 -3.14 19.32
C ILE A 110 17.31 -3.05 20.71
N GLU A 111 16.40 -2.09 20.91
CA GLU A 111 15.68 -1.91 22.17
C GLU A 111 14.64 -3.01 22.45
N SER A 112 14.37 -3.89 21.47
CA SER A 112 13.40 -4.96 21.64
C SER A 112 13.97 -6.10 22.49
N ASN A 113 13.23 -6.49 23.53
CA ASN A 113 13.55 -7.60 24.42
C ASN A 113 12.73 -8.87 24.12
N LYS A 114 12.04 -8.90 22.98
CA LYS A 114 11.13 -9.99 22.58
C LYS A 114 11.60 -10.61 21.26
N PRO A 115 11.22 -11.87 20.97
CA PRO A 115 11.58 -12.53 19.71
C PRO A 115 10.96 -11.85 18.47
N LEU A 116 9.79 -11.22 18.62
CA LEU A 116 9.06 -10.57 17.54
C LEU A 116 8.88 -9.06 17.84
N PRO A 117 8.66 -8.22 16.80
CA PRO A 117 8.29 -6.82 16.98
C PRO A 117 7.03 -6.67 17.83
N THR A 118 6.95 -5.63 18.65
CA THR A 118 5.82 -5.38 19.59
C THR A 118 4.43 -5.52 18.98
N LYS A 119 4.24 -5.04 17.74
CA LYS A 119 2.94 -5.15 17.03
C LYS A 119 2.59 -6.60 16.69
N ILE A 120 3.60 -7.42 16.38
CA ILE A 120 3.42 -8.83 16.07
C ILE A 120 3.25 -9.64 17.34
N GLU A 121 4.01 -9.32 18.41
CA GLU A 121 3.83 -9.90 19.75
C GLU A 121 2.38 -9.72 20.21
N LYS A 122 1.87 -8.48 20.24
CA LYS A 122 0.49 -8.21 20.64
C LYS A 122 -0.52 -9.01 19.81
N LYS A 123 -0.32 -9.07 18.50
CA LYS A 123 -1.20 -9.83 17.59
C LYS A 123 -1.15 -11.33 17.87
N LEU A 124 0.02 -11.85 18.25
CA LEU A 124 0.19 -13.26 18.63
C LEU A 124 -0.49 -13.53 19.98
N GLU A 125 -0.28 -12.67 20.97
CA GLU A 125 -0.93 -12.73 22.29
C GLU A 125 -2.46 -12.71 22.18
N ASP A 126 -3.03 -11.77 21.42
CA ASP A 126 -4.47 -11.67 21.18
C ASP A 126 -5.03 -12.97 20.57
N ARG A 127 -4.27 -13.59 19.64
CA ARG A 127 -4.67 -14.85 19.01
C ARG A 127 -4.48 -16.06 19.92
N ILE A 128 -3.48 -16.03 20.80
CA ILE A 128 -3.27 -17.08 21.81
C ILE A 128 -4.44 -17.06 22.78
N GLU A 129 -4.89 -15.88 23.22
CA GLU A 129 -6.04 -15.75 24.10
C GLU A 129 -7.31 -16.30 23.44
N ALA A 130 -7.58 -15.90 22.20
CA ALA A 130 -8.70 -16.45 21.42
C ALA A 130 -8.59 -17.96 21.16
N ALA A 131 -7.37 -18.51 21.10
CA ALA A 131 -7.16 -19.94 20.88
C ALA A 131 -7.51 -20.81 22.10
N LYS A 132 -7.49 -20.25 23.32
CA LYS A 132 -7.76 -20.99 24.56
C LYS A 132 -9.20 -21.48 24.66
N THR A 133 -10.13 -20.81 23.99
CA THR A 133 -11.56 -21.15 24.01
C THR A 133 -11.93 -22.20 22.98
N LEU A 134 -10.99 -22.62 22.12
CA LEU A 134 -11.26 -23.56 21.03
C LEU A 134 -11.15 -25.01 21.51
N ILE A 135 -12.01 -25.87 20.96
CA ILE A 135 -11.99 -27.30 21.26
C ILE A 135 -11.06 -28.00 20.27
N VAL A 136 -10.07 -28.73 20.77
CA VAL A 136 -9.07 -29.42 19.95
C VAL A 136 -9.28 -30.93 20.04
N GLN A 137 -9.46 -31.57 18.90
CA GLN A 137 -9.50 -33.02 18.75
C GLN A 137 -8.23 -33.48 18.00
N PRO A 138 -7.30 -34.20 18.65
CA PRO A 138 -6.15 -34.79 17.97
C PRO A 138 -6.61 -35.85 16.95
N LEU A 139 -6.06 -35.79 15.73
CA LEU A 139 -6.29 -36.79 14.68
C LEU A 139 -5.08 -37.71 14.53
N SER A 140 -3.87 -37.15 14.62
CA SER A 140 -2.60 -37.90 14.54
C SER A 140 -1.51 -37.22 15.39
N HIS A 141 -0.25 -37.64 15.23
CA HIS A 141 0.85 -37.00 15.95
C HIS A 141 1.01 -35.51 15.59
N TYR A 142 0.73 -35.12 14.34
CA TYR A 142 0.89 -33.74 13.86
C TYR A 142 -0.43 -33.10 13.40
N GLU A 143 -1.52 -33.85 13.28
CA GLU A 143 -2.79 -33.36 12.76
C GLU A 143 -3.86 -33.23 13.84
N PHE A 144 -4.64 -32.16 13.74
CA PHE A 144 -5.66 -31.79 14.71
C PHE A 144 -6.89 -31.24 13.99
N TYR A 145 -8.06 -31.57 14.50
CA TYR A 145 -9.31 -30.90 14.16
C TYR A 145 -9.62 -29.89 15.27
N VAL A 146 -9.85 -28.64 14.91
CA VAL A 146 -10.10 -27.54 15.86
C VAL A 146 -11.47 -26.94 15.57
N MET A 147 -12.34 -26.95 16.56
CA MET A 147 -13.69 -26.41 16.49
C MET A 147 -13.70 -24.96 16.99
N ASP A 148 -14.20 -24.06 16.15
CA ASP A 148 -14.26 -22.59 16.40
C ASP A 148 -15.71 -22.06 16.43
N GLY A 149 -16.71 -22.95 16.34
CA GLY A 149 -18.14 -22.60 16.41
C GLY A 149 -18.70 -21.89 15.18
N ASP A 150 -17.84 -21.33 14.31
CA ASP A 150 -18.20 -20.83 12.98
C ASP A 150 -17.63 -21.76 11.90
N ARG A 151 -16.30 -21.82 11.79
CA ARG A 151 -15.63 -22.56 10.72
C ARG A 151 -14.42 -23.31 11.21
N ASP A 152 -14.65 -24.55 11.57
CA ASP A 152 -13.64 -25.51 12.00
C ASP A 152 -12.42 -25.55 11.08
N GLY A 153 -11.29 -25.91 11.67
CA GLY A 153 -10.00 -25.94 11.04
C GLY A 153 -9.29 -27.28 11.26
N GLN A 154 -8.85 -27.90 10.17
CA GLN A 154 -7.87 -28.98 10.23
C GLN A 154 -6.48 -28.36 10.19
N VAL A 155 -5.65 -28.67 11.18
CA VAL A 155 -4.30 -28.14 11.37
C VAL A 155 -3.29 -29.26 11.20
N ASN A 156 -2.19 -29.01 10.50
CA ASN A 156 -1.00 -29.84 10.52
C ASN A 156 0.19 -29.01 11.03
N LEU A 157 0.72 -29.38 12.19
CA LEU A 157 1.81 -28.66 12.85
C LEU A 157 3.18 -28.93 12.22
N GLN A 158 3.36 -30.06 11.53
CA GLN A 158 4.61 -30.40 10.84
C GLN A 158 4.76 -29.58 9.56
N THR A 159 3.71 -29.54 8.74
CA THR A 159 3.70 -28.74 7.50
C THR A 159 3.36 -27.27 7.73
N LYS A 160 3.01 -26.89 8.97
CA LYS A 160 2.59 -25.53 9.35
C LYS A 160 1.41 -25.00 8.51
N THR A 161 0.39 -25.84 8.33
CA THR A 161 -0.79 -25.52 7.52
C THR A 161 -2.10 -25.62 8.29
N CYS A 162 -3.13 -24.93 7.81
CA CYS A 162 -4.49 -25.04 8.29
C CYS A 162 -5.51 -24.91 7.15
N SER A 163 -6.60 -25.67 7.19
CA SER A 163 -7.71 -25.55 6.22
C SER A 163 -8.36 -24.16 6.20
N CYS A 164 -8.18 -23.34 7.24
CA CYS A 164 -8.61 -21.94 7.22
C CYS A 164 -7.75 -21.02 6.34
N LYS A 165 -6.59 -21.49 5.86
CA LYS A 165 -5.61 -20.79 4.99
C LYS A 165 -4.99 -19.52 5.56
N ARG A 166 -5.46 -19.01 6.70
CA ARG A 166 -4.88 -17.85 7.39
C ARG A 166 -3.47 -18.13 7.90
N PHE A 167 -3.21 -19.34 8.39
CA PHE A 167 -1.87 -19.71 8.82
C PHE A 167 -0.90 -19.76 7.61
N ASP A 168 -1.30 -20.49 6.57
CA ASP A 168 -0.56 -20.70 5.32
C ASP A 168 -0.15 -19.37 4.66
N LEU A 169 -1.09 -18.43 4.54
CA LEU A 169 -0.89 -17.21 3.74
C LEU A 169 -0.25 -16.05 4.51
N THR A 170 -0.27 -16.09 5.85
CA THR A 170 0.25 -14.97 6.66
C THR A 170 1.61 -15.23 7.26
N GLY A 171 2.08 -16.49 7.32
CA GLY A 171 3.34 -16.82 7.99
C GLY A 171 3.31 -16.56 9.51
N LEU A 172 2.15 -16.27 10.09
CA LEU A 172 1.93 -16.20 11.53
C LEU A 172 0.85 -17.21 11.91
N PRO A 173 1.02 -17.97 13.00
CA PRO A 173 0.01 -18.90 13.45
C PRO A 173 -1.32 -18.17 13.72
N TYR A 174 -2.40 -18.79 13.28
CA TYR A 174 -3.77 -18.34 13.53
C TYR A 174 -4.38 -19.15 14.68
N THR A 175 -5.56 -18.76 15.17
CA THR A 175 -6.19 -19.33 16.37
C THR A 175 -6.24 -20.86 16.35
N HIS A 176 -6.61 -21.50 15.23
CA HIS A 176 -6.59 -22.96 15.10
C HIS A 176 -5.20 -23.57 15.36
N ALA A 177 -4.16 -23.04 14.69
CA ALA A 177 -2.80 -23.55 14.83
C ALA A 177 -2.26 -23.34 16.25
N LEU A 178 -2.62 -22.21 16.87
CA LEU A 178 -2.29 -21.92 18.26
C LEU A 178 -2.99 -22.86 19.23
N ALA A 179 -4.27 -23.17 19.02
CA ALA A 179 -5.00 -24.11 19.87
C ALA A 179 -4.35 -25.50 19.85
N ALA A 180 -4.02 -26.00 18.65
CA ALA A 180 -3.28 -27.25 18.49
C ALA A 180 -1.90 -27.20 19.19
N THR A 181 -1.18 -26.09 19.05
CA THR A 181 0.12 -25.86 19.69
C THR A 181 0.05 -25.87 21.21
N LEU A 182 -0.94 -25.17 21.78
CA LEU A 182 -1.20 -25.13 23.22
C LEU A 182 -1.54 -26.53 23.76
N SER A 183 -2.36 -27.30 23.03
CA SER A 183 -2.71 -28.68 23.41
C SER A 183 -1.49 -29.60 23.52
N ARG A 184 -0.44 -29.35 22.72
CA ARG A 184 0.82 -30.10 22.72
C ARG A 184 1.93 -29.44 23.54
N ARG A 185 1.66 -28.31 24.20
CA ARG A 185 2.66 -27.51 24.95
C ARG A 185 3.88 -27.15 24.10
N ILE A 186 3.68 -26.95 22.79
CA ILE A 186 4.73 -26.49 21.88
C ILE A 186 4.85 -24.96 22.02
N ASN A 187 6.05 -24.42 21.88
CA ASN A 187 6.26 -22.99 21.90
C ASN A 187 5.60 -22.32 20.66
N PRO A 188 4.64 -21.39 20.81
CA PRO A 188 3.99 -20.70 19.69
C PRO A 188 4.95 -19.96 18.74
N TYR A 189 6.07 -19.45 19.26
CA TYR A 189 7.08 -18.76 18.45
C TYR A 189 7.68 -19.68 17.37
N SER A 190 7.72 -21.00 17.59
CA SER A 190 8.24 -21.98 16.62
C SER A 190 7.43 -22.04 15.31
N LEU A 191 6.18 -21.59 15.34
CA LEU A 191 5.30 -21.52 14.17
C LEU A 191 5.38 -20.19 13.43
N CYS A 192 5.96 -19.16 14.03
CA CYS A 192 6.14 -17.87 13.37
C CYS A 192 7.17 -18.00 12.23
N SER A 193 6.87 -17.37 11.10
CA SER A 193 7.83 -17.23 10.00
C SER A 193 9.04 -16.44 10.47
N TRP A 194 10.22 -16.88 10.05
CA TRP A 194 11.49 -16.24 10.38
C TRP A 194 11.50 -14.74 10.00
N TYR A 195 10.80 -14.35 8.94
CA TYR A 195 10.68 -12.95 8.50
C TYR A 195 10.02 -12.01 9.52
N TYR A 196 9.35 -12.54 10.56
CA TYR A 196 8.77 -11.74 11.63
C TYR A 196 9.69 -11.54 12.82
N THR A 197 10.88 -12.14 12.87
CA THR A 197 11.75 -12.01 14.05
C THR A 197 12.40 -10.64 14.12
N VAL A 198 12.75 -10.24 15.34
CA VAL A 198 13.55 -9.04 15.59
C VAL A 198 14.92 -9.16 14.91
N ASP A 199 15.51 -10.34 14.83
CA ASP A 199 16.80 -10.56 14.17
C ASP A 199 16.74 -10.18 12.68
N VAL A 200 15.70 -10.60 11.97
CA VAL A 200 15.51 -10.24 10.56
C VAL A 200 15.21 -8.76 10.41
N TRP A 201 14.43 -8.20 11.35
CA TRP A 201 14.19 -6.77 11.38
C TRP A 201 15.53 -6.01 11.52
N LEU A 202 16.40 -6.42 12.44
CA LEU A 202 17.71 -5.80 12.63
C LEU A 202 18.56 -5.90 11.36
N CYS A 203 18.66 -7.09 10.76
CA CYS A 203 19.39 -7.30 9.51
C CYS A 203 18.87 -6.44 8.36
N SER A 204 17.54 -6.25 8.28
CA SER A 204 16.90 -5.44 7.23
C SER A 204 17.28 -3.95 7.30
N TYR A 205 17.74 -3.47 8.45
CA TYR A 205 18.17 -2.07 8.65
C TYR A 205 19.60 -1.96 9.18
N ALA A 206 20.44 -2.98 8.96
CA ALA A 206 21.80 -3.02 9.47
C ALA A 206 22.71 -1.95 8.82
N GLU A 207 22.50 -1.67 7.53
CA GLU A 207 23.32 -0.73 6.77
C GLU A 207 23.15 0.72 7.19
N THR A 208 24.26 1.44 7.33
CA THR A 208 24.28 2.86 7.72
C THR A 208 24.34 3.74 6.49
N ILE A 209 23.45 4.73 6.41
CA ILE A 209 23.42 5.71 5.32
C ILE A 209 24.13 6.97 5.81
N TYR A 210 25.29 7.25 5.22
CA TYR A 210 26.10 8.42 5.56
C TYR A 210 25.63 9.67 4.80
N PRO A 211 25.84 10.88 5.37
CA PRO A 211 25.74 12.11 4.59
C PRO A 211 26.80 12.16 3.51
N VAL A 212 26.52 12.91 2.44
CA VAL A 212 27.56 13.24 1.46
C VAL A 212 28.54 14.19 2.13
N GLY A 213 29.84 13.90 2.01
CA GLY A 213 30.91 14.74 2.54
C GLY A 213 31.01 16.09 1.83
N ASN A 214 31.96 16.92 2.27
CA ASN A 214 32.24 18.19 1.61
C ASN A 214 32.69 17.94 0.17
N GLU A 215 32.13 18.68 -0.78
CA GLU A 215 32.43 18.52 -2.21
C GLU A 215 33.93 18.71 -2.51
N GLU A 216 34.60 19.60 -1.76
CA GLU A 216 36.04 19.85 -1.84
C GLU A 216 36.91 18.67 -1.38
N GLU A 217 36.35 17.76 -0.60
CA GLU A 217 37.04 16.57 -0.05
C GLU A 217 36.65 15.28 -0.79
N LEU A 218 35.75 15.35 -1.77
CA LEU A 218 35.34 14.18 -2.56
C LEU A 218 36.43 13.82 -3.57
N ASP A 219 37.02 12.64 -3.40
CA ASP A 219 37.85 12.02 -4.44
C ASP A 219 36.95 11.49 -5.57
N VAL A 220 36.65 12.37 -6.54
CA VAL A 220 35.79 12.05 -7.68
C VAL A 220 36.65 11.45 -8.80
N PRO A 221 36.39 10.18 -9.21
CA PRO A 221 37.09 9.55 -10.32
C PRO A 221 37.06 10.40 -11.60
N ASP A 222 38.20 10.42 -12.31
CA ASP A 222 38.41 11.22 -13.52
C ASP A 222 37.38 10.94 -14.64
N ASP A 223 36.87 9.73 -14.72
CA ASP A 223 35.85 9.34 -15.69
C ASP A 223 34.47 9.96 -15.37
N ILE A 224 34.20 10.24 -14.09
CA ILE A 224 32.98 10.91 -13.64
C ILE A 224 33.13 12.43 -13.80
N SER A 225 34.28 13.00 -13.41
CA SER A 225 34.51 14.45 -13.48
C SER A 225 34.46 14.98 -14.93
N ARG A 226 34.92 14.18 -15.89
CA ARG A 226 34.92 14.53 -17.32
C ARG A 226 33.57 14.27 -18.01
N ARG A 227 32.60 13.67 -17.32
CA ARG A 227 31.31 13.32 -17.90
C ARG A 227 30.44 14.57 -18.06
N MET A 228 30.26 15.02 -19.29
CA MET A 228 29.27 16.06 -19.58
C MET A 228 27.86 15.50 -19.42
N VAL A 229 27.09 16.07 -18.49
CA VAL A 229 25.67 15.78 -18.32
C VAL A 229 24.89 16.76 -19.18
N GLU A 230 24.38 16.30 -20.32
CA GLU A 230 23.52 17.11 -21.17
C GLU A 230 22.21 17.44 -20.44
N SER A 231 21.72 18.66 -20.64
CA SER A 231 20.39 19.02 -20.17
C SER A 231 19.34 18.13 -20.86
N PRO A 232 18.32 17.64 -20.14
CA PRO A 232 17.26 16.87 -20.77
C PRO A 232 16.66 17.68 -21.93
N PRO A 233 16.40 17.06 -23.09
CA PRO A 233 15.80 17.76 -24.22
C PRO A 233 14.51 18.42 -23.76
N TYR A 234 14.40 19.73 -24.00
CA TYR A 234 13.23 20.51 -23.59
C TYR A 234 12.00 19.95 -24.30
N LYS A 235 11.13 19.29 -23.53
CA LYS A 235 9.78 18.94 -23.99
C LYS A 235 8.83 20.01 -23.48
N PRO A 236 8.14 20.77 -24.36
CA PRO A 236 7.09 21.68 -23.95
C PRO A 236 6.08 20.91 -23.11
N LYS A 237 5.95 21.25 -21.83
CA LYS A 237 4.97 20.59 -20.98
C LYS A 237 3.59 21.01 -21.48
N ALA A 238 2.77 20.04 -21.90
CA ALA A 238 1.31 20.25 -21.93
C ALA A 238 0.93 20.87 -20.58
N SER A 239 0.24 22.00 -20.62
CA SER A 239 0.02 22.89 -19.48
C SER A 239 -0.32 22.06 -18.23
N ARG A 240 0.60 22.08 -17.27
CA ARG A 240 0.39 21.47 -15.95
C ARG A 240 -0.92 22.04 -15.40
N SER A 241 -1.88 21.18 -15.05
CA SER A 241 -3.08 21.59 -14.33
C SER A 241 -2.65 22.55 -13.22
N LYS A 242 -3.20 23.77 -13.24
CA LYS A 242 -2.80 24.84 -12.31
C LYS A 242 -3.03 24.32 -10.89
N THR A 243 -1.95 23.97 -10.19
CA THR A 243 -1.99 23.77 -8.75
C THR A 243 -2.67 25.01 -8.17
N LYS A 244 -3.74 24.84 -7.39
CA LYS A 244 -4.41 25.96 -6.71
C LYS A 244 -3.35 26.67 -5.88
N ARG A 245 -2.87 27.82 -6.38
CA ARG A 245 -1.96 28.72 -5.68
C ARG A 245 -2.65 29.13 -4.38
N THR A 246 -2.01 28.89 -3.25
CA THR A 246 -2.41 29.50 -1.98
C THR A 246 -2.09 30.99 -2.07
N LYS A 247 -3.11 31.84 -2.04
CA LYS A 247 -2.96 33.30 -2.12
C LYS A 247 -2.43 33.86 -0.79
N SER A 248 -1.57 34.88 -0.84
CA SER A 248 -1.13 35.60 0.36
C SER A 248 -2.29 36.45 0.93
N LYS A 249 -2.25 36.77 2.24
CA LYS A 249 -3.32 37.54 2.92
C LYS A 249 -3.57 38.94 2.34
N GLU A 250 -2.63 39.48 1.55
CA GLU A 250 -2.71 40.81 0.92
C GLU A 250 -3.06 40.79 -0.58
N GLU A 251 -3.23 39.61 -1.19
CA GLU A 251 -3.66 39.54 -2.59
C GLU A 251 -5.12 39.95 -2.76
N LYS A 252 -5.35 41.19 -3.24
CA LYS A 252 -6.67 41.70 -3.59
C LYS A 252 -7.37 40.73 -4.56
N ILE A 253 -8.55 40.25 -4.17
CA ILE A 253 -9.45 39.49 -5.04
C ILE A 253 -9.86 40.41 -6.19
N ILE A 254 -9.34 40.16 -7.39
CA ILE A 254 -9.85 40.80 -8.60
C ILE A 254 -11.27 40.25 -8.82
N MET A 255 -12.28 41.01 -8.40
CA MET A 255 -13.67 40.73 -8.78
C MET A 255 -13.76 40.75 -10.30
N GLN A 256 -14.38 39.72 -10.87
CA GLN A 256 -14.64 39.67 -12.31
C GLN A 256 -15.51 40.88 -12.68
N ARG A 257 -14.96 41.77 -13.51
CA ARG A 257 -15.71 42.91 -14.02
C ARG A 257 -16.81 42.41 -14.96
N HIS A 258 -18.04 42.81 -14.68
CA HIS A 258 -19.19 42.54 -15.53
C HIS A 258 -19.27 43.57 -16.66
N CYS A 259 -19.73 43.16 -17.84
CA CYS A 259 -19.99 44.07 -18.93
C CYS A 259 -21.09 45.06 -18.51
N SER A 260 -20.82 46.36 -18.57
CA SER A 260 -21.80 47.39 -18.18
C SER A 260 -23.00 47.50 -19.12
N CYS A 261 -22.98 46.82 -20.28
CA CYS A 261 -24.06 46.84 -21.26
C CYS A 261 -25.02 45.65 -21.15
N CYS A 262 -24.55 44.47 -20.75
CA CYS A 262 -25.36 43.25 -20.70
C CYS A 262 -25.19 42.44 -19.40
N SER A 263 -24.40 42.94 -18.46
CA SER A 263 -24.02 42.27 -17.20
C SER A 263 -23.33 40.91 -17.36
N GLY A 264 -22.99 40.51 -18.59
CA GLY A 264 -22.27 39.28 -18.90
C GLY A 264 -20.82 39.29 -18.41
N LYS A 265 -20.27 38.09 -18.18
CA LYS A 265 -18.87 37.88 -17.77
C LYS A 265 -18.01 37.57 -19.00
N GLY A 266 -16.71 37.88 -18.94
CA GLY A 266 -15.72 37.49 -19.95
C GLY A 266 -15.52 38.48 -21.10
N HIS A 267 -16.23 39.62 -21.10
CA HIS A 267 -16.03 40.70 -22.06
C HIS A 267 -16.38 42.05 -21.41
N ASN A 268 -15.90 43.15 -21.99
CA ASN A 268 -16.24 44.51 -21.57
C ASN A 268 -17.15 45.20 -22.61
N ARG A 269 -17.64 46.41 -22.29
CA ARG A 269 -18.54 47.18 -23.17
C ARG A 269 -17.98 47.39 -24.58
N VAL A 270 -16.67 47.61 -24.72
CA VAL A 270 -16.02 47.84 -26.01
C VAL A 270 -16.07 46.58 -26.88
N THR A 271 -15.75 45.42 -26.29
CA THR A 271 -15.88 44.11 -26.96
C THR A 271 -17.33 43.73 -27.25
N TYR A 272 -18.29 44.15 -26.41
CA TYR A 272 -19.72 43.88 -26.63
C TYR A 272 -20.23 44.57 -27.90
N THR A 273 -19.87 45.84 -28.10
CA THR A 273 -20.28 46.60 -29.30
C THR A 273 -19.73 45.96 -30.58
N TYR A 274 -18.49 45.47 -30.54
CA TYR A 274 -17.87 44.80 -31.69
C TYR A 274 -18.53 43.44 -32.01
N MET A 275 -18.94 42.69 -30.99
CA MET A 275 -19.69 41.43 -31.17
C MET A 275 -21.07 41.65 -31.80
N ILE A 276 -21.79 42.70 -31.40
CA ILE A 276 -23.11 43.03 -32.00
C ILE A 276 -22.95 43.42 -33.47
N LEU A 277 -21.98 44.28 -33.80
CA LEU A 277 -21.76 44.75 -35.17
C LEU A 277 -21.32 43.64 -36.14
N THR A 278 -20.69 42.58 -35.62
CA THR A 278 -20.29 41.40 -36.41
C THR A 278 -21.42 40.38 -36.57
N THR A 279 -22.39 40.34 -35.66
CA THR A 279 -23.61 39.51 -35.81
C THR A 279 -24.69 40.15 -36.69
N LEU A 280 -24.70 41.48 -36.84
CA LEU A 280 -25.67 42.19 -37.70
C LEU A 280 -25.26 42.28 -39.17
N ASN A 281 -24.02 41.90 -39.51
CA ASN A 281 -23.48 41.87 -40.88
C ASN A 281 -23.36 40.43 -41.44
N LYS A 282 -24.21 39.52 -40.97
CA LYS A 282 -24.47 38.20 -41.56
C LYS A 282 -25.96 38.06 -41.79
#